data_AF-A0A959QHV9-F1
#
_entry.id   AF-A0A959QHV9-F1
#
_cell.length_a   1.000
_cell.length_b   1.000
_cell.length_c   1.000
_cell.angle_alpha   90.00
_cell.angle_beta   90.00
_cell.angle_gamma   90.00
#
_symmetry.space_group_name_H-M   'P 1'
#
loop_
_entity.id
_entity.type
_entity.pdbx_description
1 polymer ?
#
loop_
_entity_poly.entity_id
_entity_poly.type
_entity_poly.pdbx_seq_one_letter_code
_entity_poly.pdbx_strand_id
1 'polypeptide(L)' 'MKIGLDIASITLKKQVDQIILIAGDSDFVPAAKLARREGIDFLLDPMWNPIKPHLFEHIDGLHSTFKQNRNSLKK' A
#
# COMPACT_ATOMS: atom_id res chain seq x y z
N MET A 1 16.26 0.31 4.32
CA MET A 1 15.64 0.31 2.97
C MET A 1 14.90 1.62 2.79
N LYS A 2 14.99 2.29 1.63
CA LYS A 2 14.29 3.55 1.35
C LYS A 2 13.17 3.30 0.33
N ILE A 3 12.24 2.40 0.64
CA ILE A 3 11.20 1.97 -0.30
C ILE A 3 10.32 3.13 -0.79
N GLY A 4 10.10 4.16 0.04
CA GLY A 4 9.42 5.38 -0.40
C GLY A 4 10.17 6.15 -1.49
N LEU A 5 11.51 6.14 -1.47
CA LEU A 5 12.33 6.77 -2.52
C LEU A 5 12.30 5.95 -3.82
N ASP A 6 12.29 4.62 -3.70
CA ASP A 6 12.19 3.73 -4.86
C ASP A 6 10.83 3.91 -5.54
N ILE A 7 9.73 3.91 -4.76
CA ILE A 7 8.36 4.19 -5.24
C ILE A 7 8.30 5.56 -5.92
N ALA A 8 8.86 6.61 -5.30
CA ALA A 8 8.90 7.93 -5.91
C ALA A 8 9.67 7.96 -7.23
N SER A 9 10.79 7.24 -7.30
CA SER A 9 11.64 7.20 -8.49
C SER A 9 10.96 6.50 -9.67
N ILE A 10 10.31 5.35 -9.44
CA ILE A 10 9.57 4.63 -10.50
C ILE A 10 8.31 5.39 -10.93
N THR A 11 7.68 6.09 -9.97
CA THR A 11 6.49 6.92 -10.21
C THR A 11 6.82 8.12 -11.10
N LEU A 12 7.84 8.90 -10.72
CA LEU A 12 8.23 10.11 -11.46
C LEU A 12 8.77 9.79 -12.86
N LYS A 13 9.36 8.61 -13.04
CA LYS A 13 9.81 8.11 -14.35
C LYS A 13 8.69 7.45 -15.16
N LYS A 14 7.47 7.34 -14.60
CA LYS A 14 6.31 6.69 -15.22
C LYS A 14 6.62 5.30 -15.78
N GLN A 15 7.36 4.51 -15.01
CA GLN A 15 7.80 3.18 -15.42
C GLN A 15 6.75 2.09 -15.16
N VAL A 16 5.70 2.42 -14.42
CA VAL A 16 4.65 1.50 -13.99
C VAL A 16 3.29 2.21 -14.02
N ASP A 17 2.23 1.47 -14.32
CA ASP A 17 0.85 1.97 -14.28
C ASP A 17 0.18 1.66 -12.93
N GLN A 18 0.65 0.63 -12.21
CA GLN A 18 0.10 0.20 -10.92
C GLN A 18 1.19 -0.26 -9.97
N ILE A 19 1.07 0.11 -8.69
CA ILE A 19 1.94 -0.30 -7.59
C ILE A 19 1.09 -1.03 -6.55
N ILE A 20 1.45 -2.28 -6.25
CA ILE A 20 0.86 -3.06 -5.16
C ILE A 20 1.90 -3.17 -4.05
N LEU A 21 1.62 -2.54 -2.92
CA LEU A 21 2.46 -2.60 -1.73
C LEU A 21 1.92 -3.67 -0.79
N ILE A 22 2.74 -4.69 -0.50
CA ILE A 22 2.45 -5.71 0.50
C ILE A 22 3.25 -5.36 1.75
N ALA A 23 2.60 -4.74 2.73
CA ALA A 23 3.26 -4.29 3.95
C ALA A 23 2.26 -4.14 5.10
N GLY A 24 2.68 -4.49 6.31
CA GLY A 24 1.91 -4.25 7.54
C GLY A 24 2.03 -2.83 8.10
N ASP A 25 2.76 -1.94 7.42
CA ASP A 25 3.13 -0.61 7.91
C ASP A 25 2.52 0.51 7.06
N SER A 26 2.24 1.63 7.72
CA SER A 26 1.56 2.83 7.24
C SER A 26 2.48 3.93 6.73
N ASP A 27 3.80 3.81 6.90
CA ASP A 27 4.74 4.91 6.67
C ASP A 27 4.92 5.33 5.20
N PHE A 28 4.24 4.65 4.27
CA PHE A 28 4.34 4.85 2.82
C PHE A 28 3.27 5.80 2.25
N VAL A 29 2.41 6.39 3.09
CA VAL A 29 1.38 7.34 2.68
C VAL A 29 1.89 8.49 1.81
N PRO A 30 3.03 9.14 2.12
CA PRO A 30 3.51 10.23 1.27
C PRO A 30 3.89 9.76 -0.14
N ALA A 31 4.43 8.55 -0.26
CA ALA A 31 4.79 7.96 -1.54
C ALA A 31 3.55 7.52 -2.33
N ALA A 32 2.54 6.96 -1.65
CA ALA A 32 1.25 6.62 -2.25
C ALA A 32 0.52 7.86 -2.80
N LYS A 33 0.53 8.97 -2.05
CA LYS A 33 -0.01 10.26 -2.53
C LYS A 33 0.67 10.75 -3.80
N LEU A 34 2.00 10.60 -3.88
CA LEU A 34 2.76 10.98 -5.06
C LEU A 34 2.37 10.10 -6.26
N ALA A 35 2.28 8.79 -6.08
CA ALA A 35 1.85 7.85 -7.11
C ALA A 35 0.45 8.20 -7.67
N ARG A 36 -0.52 8.41 -6.79
CA ARG A 36 -1.89 8.81 -7.19
C ARG A 36 -1.92 10.13 -7.96
N ARG A 37 -1.12 11.12 -7.55
CA ARG A 37 -1.04 12.42 -8.24
C ARG A 37 -0.47 12.31 -9.66
N GLU A 38 0.44 11.37 -9.88
CA GLU A 38 1.01 11.09 -11.20
C GLU A 38 0.12 10.18 -12.06
N GLY A 39 -1.03 9.74 -11.54
CA GLY A 39 -1.98 8.87 -12.24
C GLY A 39 -1.63 7.39 -12.18
N ILE A 40 -0.82 6.98 -11.20
CA ILE A 40 -0.46 5.57 -10.96
C ILE A 40 -1.36 5.01 -9.87
N ASP A 41 -1.95 3.85 -10.13
CA ASP A 41 -2.83 3.16 -9.19
C ASP A 41 -2.01 2.59 -8.02
N PHE A 42 -2.39 2.90 -6.78
CA PHE A 42 -1.64 2.44 -5.59
C PHE A 42 -2.51 1.61 -4.64
N LEU A 43 -2.23 0.29 -4.59
CA LEU A 43 -2.91 -0.66 -3.71
C LEU A 43 -2.05 -1.05 -2.50
N LEU A 44 -2.71 -1.29 -1.37
CA LEU A 44 -2.07 -1.76 -0.14
C LEU A 44 -2.67 -3.10 0.34
N ASP A 45 -1.81 -4.08 0.57
CA ASP A 45 -2.12 -5.34 1.24
C ASP A 45 -1.51 -5.34 2.67
N PRO A 46 -2.33 -5.17 3.73
CA PRO A 46 -1.86 -5.22 5.12
C PRO A 46 -1.30 -6.55 5.60
N MET A 47 -1.46 -7.64 4.84
CA MET A 47 -1.27 -9.00 5.33
C MET A 47 -2.03 -9.29 6.64
N TRP A 48 -3.28 -8.83 6.73
CA TRP A 48 -4.13 -8.96 7.94
C TRP A 48 -3.71 -8.12 9.16
N ASN A 49 -2.68 -7.26 9.03
CA ASN A 49 -2.29 -6.36 10.11
C ASN A 49 -3.33 -5.24 10.29
N PRO A 50 -3.70 -4.86 11.53
CA PRO A 50 -4.59 -3.73 11.76
C PRO A 50 -3.93 -2.43 11.29
N ILE A 51 -4.45 -1.86 10.20
CA ILE A 51 -4.03 -0.54 9.72
C ILE A 51 -4.79 0.56 10.46
N LYS A 52 -4.12 1.66 10.76
CA LYS A 52 -4.74 2.87 11.31
C LYS A 52 -5.85 3.40 10.38
N PRO A 53 -7.02 3.82 10.90
CA PRO A 53 -8.13 4.33 10.09
C PRO A 53 -7.76 5.49 9.15
N HIS A 54 -6.85 6.36 9.57
CA HIS A 54 -6.39 7.51 8.79
C HIS A 54 -5.62 7.12 7.50
N LEU A 55 -5.15 5.87 7.37
CA LEU A 55 -4.48 5.42 6.15
C LEU A 55 -5.44 5.24 4.97
N PHE A 56 -6.69 4.88 5.27
CA PHE A 56 -7.70 4.58 4.26
C PHE A 56 -8.04 5.79 3.40
N GLU A 57 -7.93 7.00 3.95
CA GLU A 57 -8.15 8.25 3.20
C GLU A 57 -7.08 8.49 2.11
N HIS A 58 -5.99 7.72 2.14
CA HIS A 58 -4.79 8.02 1.38
C HIS A 58 -4.38 6.94 0.37
N ILE A 59 -5.11 5.82 0.30
CA ILE A 59 -4.88 4.70 -0.63
C ILE A 59 -6.07 4.53 -1.59
N ASP A 60 -5.86 3.98 -2.79
CA ASP A 60 -6.95 3.70 -3.75
C ASP A 60 -7.80 2.51 -3.30
N GLY A 61 -7.16 1.50 -2.72
CA GLY A 61 -7.82 0.28 -2.29
C GLY A 61 -6.97 -0.49 -1.30
N LEU A 62 -7.66 -1.14 -0.37
CA LEU A 62 -7.07 -2.11 0.53
C LEU A 62 -7.52 -3.50 0.09
N HIS A 63 -6.58 -4.33 -0.33
CA HIS A 63 -6.89 -5.68 -0.77
C HIS A 63 -5.85 -6.64 -0.23
N SER A 64 -6.29 -7.59 0.61
CA SER A 64 -5.44 -8.68 1.07
C SER A 64 -5.61 -9.91 0.19
N THR A 65 -4.55 -10.24 -0.54
CA THR A 65 -4.48 -11.41 -1.43
C THR A 65 -4.16 -12.69 -0.67
N PHE A 66 -3.55 -12.59 0.51
CA PHE A 66 -3.24 -13.74 1.37
C PHE A 66 -4.51 -14.38 1.94
N LYS A 67 -4.64 -15.72 1.88
CA LYS A 67 -5.76 -16.43 2.54
C LYS A 67 -5.84 -16.03 4.01
N GLN A 68 -6.98 -15.50 4.44
CA GLN A 68 -7.26 -15.33 5.86
C GLN A 68 -7.27 -16.72 6.49
N ASN A 69 -6.28 -17.00 7.32
CA ASN A 69 -6.30 -18.22 8.11
C ASN A 69 -7.37 -18.00 9.20
N ARG A 70 -8.61 -18.43 8.94
CA ARG A 70 -9.82 -18.28 9.79
C ARG A 70 -9.69 -18.89 11.20
N ASN A 71 -8.51 -19.34 11.60
CA ASN A 71 -8.25 -20.05 12.85
C ASN A 71 -7.75 -19.16 14.01
N SER A 72 -7.47 -17.86 13.82
CA SER A 72 -7.00 -17.00 14.94
C SER A 72 -8.06 -16.11 15.60
N LEU A 73 -9.33 -16.17 15.18
CA LEU A 73 -10.45 -15.46 15.84
C LEU A 73 -11.13 -16.29 16.94
N LYS A 74 -10.54 -17.43 17.33
CA LYS A 74 -10.91 -18.18 18.53
C LYS A 74 -9.73 -18.23 19.50
N LYS A 75 -9.55 -17.17 20.28
CA LYS A 75 -8.97 -17.27 21.62
C LYS A 75 -9.44 -16.11 22.47
#